data_AF-A0A644ZLK9-F1
#
_entry.id   AF-A0A644ZLK9-F1
#
_cell.length_a   1.000
_cell.length_b   1.000
_cell.length_c   1.000
_cell.angle_alpha   90.00
_cell.angle_beta   90.00
_cell.angle_gamma   90.00
#
_symmetry.space_group_name_H-M   'P 1'
#
loop_
_entity.id
_entity.type
_entity.pdbx_description
1 polymer ?
#
loop_
_entity_poly.entity_id
_entity_poly.type
_entity_poly.pdbx_seq_one_letter_code
_entity_poly.pdbx_strand_id
1 'polypeptide(L)'
;MKKAKDNPEKNIVLIIDEINRANLSNVLGPIFYLFEYKLKDNSVDIDLGGGYWVNSIPPNYYVICTMNTADRSLAVVDFALRRRFAWYTLKPHVIELTGTNKFFKEDFLAFNKIFNWHASTEELSLQPGQAYFIAENRDEMDLRIKYELLPLIREYLAEGLLTNAREEFAKYFSDSISEVLFE
;
A
#
# COMPACT_ATOMS: atom_id res chain seq x y z
N MET A 1 -5.79 -14.01 19.40
CA MET A 1 -5.03 -15.21 19.84
C MET A 1 -5.90 -16.29 20.49
N LYS A 2 -6.80 -15.99 21.44
CA LYS A 2 -7.70 -16.99 22.05
C LYS A 2 -8.44 -17.87 21.02
N LYS A 3 -9.07 -17.25 20.02
CA LYS A 3 -9.76 -17.96 18.92
C LYS A 3 -8.86 -18.96 18.16
N ALA A 4 -7.57 -18.66 18.03
CA ALA A 4 -6.60 -19.55 17.39
C ALA A 4 -6.22 -20.74 18.29
N LYS A 5 -6.11 -20.51 19.60
CA LYS A 5 -5.94 -21.58 20.60
C LYS A 5 -7.16 -22.50 20.68
N ASP A 6 -8.36 -21.93 20.60
CA ASP A 6 -9.63 -22.67 20.69
C ASP A 6 -9.97 -23.44 19.39
N ASN A 7 -9.31 -23.15 18.27
CA ASN A 7 -9.56 -23.77 16.96
C ASN A 7 -8.22 -24.11 16.26
N PRO A 8 -7.43 -25.06 16.79
CA PRO A 8 -6.08 -25.35 16.30
C PRO A 8 -6.05 -25.84 14.83
N GLU A 9 -7.14 -26.40 14.33
CA GLU A 9 -7.29 -26.88 12.95
C GLU A 9 -7.60 -25.78 11.93
N LYS A 10 -7.89 -24.56 12.37
CA LYS A 10 -8.22 -23.43 11.49
C LYS A 10 -7.14 -22.37 11.51
N ASN A 11 -6.79 -21.88 10.34
CA ASN A 11 -5.97 -20.69 10.21
C ASN A 11 -6.78 -19.46 10.63
N ILE A 12 -6.24 -18.69 11.57
CA ILE A 12 -6.80 -17.42 12.03
C ILE A 12 -5.91 -16.30 11.51
N VAL A 13 -6.48 -15.39 10.74
CA VAL A 13 -5.76 -14.25 10.17
C VAL A 13 -6.26 -12.95 10.81
N LEU A 14 -5.34 -12.11 11.30
CA LEU A 14 -5.59 -10.72 11.63
C LEU A 14 -5.12 -9.86 10.46
N ILE A 15 -6.02 -9.07 9.88
CA ILE A 15 -5.70 -8.10 8.84
C ILE A 15 -5.64 -6.71 9.49
N ILE A 16 -4.52 -6.01 9.30
CA ILE A 16 -4.32 -4.62 9.74
C ILE A 16 -4.12 -3.78 8.48
N ASP A 17 -5.10 -2.95 8.16
CA ASP A 17 -5.00 -2.05 7.02
C ASP A 17 -4.25 -0.78 7.42
N GLU A 18 -3.42 -0.25 6.53
CA GLU A 18 -2.71 1.03 6.67
C GLU A 18 -1.88 1.13 7.97
N ILE A 19 -0.97 0.16 8.13
CA ILE A 19 -0.19 -0.04 9.35
C ILE A 19 0.68 1.16 9.75
N ASN A 20 1.03 2.02 8.78
CA ASN A 20 1.78 3.25 8.98
C ASN A 20 0.95 4.40 9.57
N ARG A 21 -0.39 4.33 9.54
CA ARG A 21 -1.28 5.37 10.11
C ARG A 21 -1.36 5.36 11.64
N ALA A 22 -0.81 4.34 12.29
CA ALA A 22 -0.82 4.20 13.74
C ALA A 22 0.59 4.11 14.31
N ASN A 23 0.77 4.56 15.56
CA ASN A 23 1.95 4.21 16.33
C ASN A 23 1.84 2.73 16.74
N LEU A 24 2.31 1.86 15.86
CA LEU A 24 2.16 0.42 15.99
C LEU A 24 2.81 -0.13 17.27
N SER A 25 3.91 0.47 17.73
CA SER A 25 4.56 0.11 18.99
C SER A 25 3.65 0.34 20.19
N ASN A 26 2.88 1.43 20.19
CA ASN A 26 1.89 1.72 21.25
C ASN A 26 0.67 0.80 21.14
N VAL A 27 0.22 0.51 19.92
CA VAL A 27 -0.98 -0.32 19.69
C VAL A 27 -0.73 -1.79 20.04
N LEU A 28 0.41 -2.34 19.62
CA LEU A 28 0.75 -3.73 19.89
C LEU A 28 1.34 -3.92 21.30
N GLY A 29 1.96 -2.88 21.85
CA GLY A 29 2.54 -2.89 23.19
C GLY A 29 3.47 -4.10 23.37
N PRO A 30 3.41 -4.78 24.52
CA PRO A 30 4.27 -5.92 24.83
C PRO A 30 4.09 -7.14 23.90
N ILE A 31 2.92 -7.33 23.26
CA ILE A 31 2.69 -8.45 22.32
C ILE A 31 3.70 -8.43 21.19
N PHE A 32 4.20 -7.25 20.86
CA PHE A 32 5.18 -7.04 19.81
C PHE A 32 6.42 -7.93 19.94
N TYR A 33 6.87 -8.24 21.17
CA TYR A 33 8.00 -9.13 21.40
C TYR A 33 7.77 -10.53 20.83
N LEU A 34 6.53 -11.05 20.90
CA LEU A 34 6.19 -12.42 20.49
C LEU A 34 6.29 -12.65 18.97
N PHE A 35 6.31 -11.59 18.16
CA PHE A 35 6.50 -11.68 16.71
C PHE A 35 7.95 -11.97 16.31
N GLU A 36 8.88 -11.99 17.26
CA GLU A 36 10.27 -12.32 16.98
C GLU A 36 10.44 -13.83 16.74
N TYR A 37 10.81 -14.22 15.52
CA TYR A 37 10.97 -15.61 15.06
C TYR A 37 11.86 -16.50 15.95
N LYS A 38 12.67 -15.91 16.82
CA LYS A 38 13.60 -16.61 17.72
C LYS A 38 13.00 -17.04 19.06
N LEU A 39 11.81 -16.54 19.43
CA LEU A 39 11.13 -16.95 20.66
C LEU A 39 10.31 -18.23 20.43
N LYS A 40 11.00 -19.32 20.09
CA LYS A 40 10.37 -20.66 20.04
C LYS A 40 10.28 -21.32 21.41
N ASP A 41 11.07 -20.86 22.36
CA ASP A 41 10.94 -21.26 23.76
C ASP A 41 10.00 -20.29 24.47
N ASN A 42 8.99 -20.83 25.15
CA ASN A 42 7.97 -20.14 25.97
C ASN A 42 8.59 -19.42 27.20
N SER A 43 9.66 -18.65 27.01
CA SER A 43 10.49 -18.11 28.09
C SER A 43 10.00 -16.76 28.61
N VAL A 44 8.99 -16.16 27.98
CA VAL A 44 8.46 -14.84 28.37
C VAL A 44 6.93 -14.87 28.42
N ASP A 45 6.38 -14.83 29.63
CA ASP A 45 4.95 -14.56 29.85
C ASP A 45 4.70 -13.05 29.80
N ILE A 46 3.82 -12.64 28.89
CA ILE A 46 3.46 -11.23 28.68
C ILE A 46 2.08 -10.96 29.25
N ASP A 47 2.01 -10.02 30.20
CA ASP A 47 0.74 -9.50 30.74
C ASP A 47 0.12 -8.53 29.73
N LEU A 48 -1.12 -8.81 29.32
CA LEU A 48 -1.92 -7.96 28.45
C LEU A 48 -2.92 -7.09 29.22
N GLY A 49 -2.93 -7.19 30.55
CA GLY A 49 -3.93 -6.60 31.43
C GLY A 49 -5.21 -7.43 31.50
N GLY A 50 -6.02 -7.18 32.53
CA GLY A 50 -7.31 -7.86 32.71
C GLY A 50 -7.21 -9.37 32.99
N GLY A 51 -6.05 -9.84 33.48
CA GLY A 51 -5.80 -11.25 33.78
C GLY A 51 -5.44 -12.09 32.56
N TYR A 52 -5.21 -11.49 31.40
CA TYR A 52 -4.81 -12.19 30.18
C TYR A 52 -3.30 -12.22 30.02
N TRP A 53 -2.75 -13.44 29.94
CA TRP A 53 -1.32 -13.67 29.76
C TRP A 53 -1.07 -14.45 28.48
N VAL A 54 0.02 -14.10 27.78
CA VAL A 54 0.43 -14.76 26.53
C VAL A 54 1.94 -14.99 26.53
N ASN A 55 2.36 -16.21 26.23
CA ASN A 55 3.77 -16.59 26.08
C ASN A 55 4.22 -16.88 24.65
N SER A 56 3.27 -17.09 23.74
CA SER A 56 3.56 -17.48 22.36
C SER A 56 2.42 -17.09 21.42
N ILE A 57 2.79 -16.87 20.16
CA ILE A 57 1.82 -16.76 19.07
C ILE A 57 1.47 -18.19 18.61
N PRO A 58 0.18 -18.57 18.58
CA PRO A 58 -0.23 -19.87 18.06
C PRO A 58 0.25 -20.07 16.60
N PRO A 59 0.70 -21.28 16.21
CA PRO A 59 1.25 -21.51 14.88
C PRO A 59 0.25 -21.32 13.73
N ASN A 60 -1.06 -21.40 14.03
CA ASN A 60 -2.17 -21.15 13.11
C ASN A 60 -2.63 -19.68 13.11
N TYR A 61 -1.91 -18.78 13.78
CA TYR A 61 -2.23 -17.35 13.83
C TYR A 61 -1.30 -16.55 12.92
N TYR A 62 -1.90 -15.86 11.94
CA TYR A 62 -1.19 -15.04 10.97
C TYR A 62 -1.60 -13.58 11.11
N VAL A 63 -0.65 -12.68 10.86
CA VAL A 63 -0.91 -11.25 10.76
C VAL A 63 -0.50 -10.78 9.37
N ILE A 64 -1.45 -10.19 8.65
CA ILE A 64 -1.24 -9.59 7.34
C ILE A 64 -1.51 -8.10 7.49
N CYS A 65 -0.56 -7.29 7.05
CA CYS A 65 -0.69 -5.85 7.11
C CYS A 65 -0.54 -5.24 5.73
N THR A 66 -1.26 -4.16 5.48
CA THR A 66 -1.05 -3.31 4.29
C THR A 66 -0.36 -2.02 4.72
N MET A 67 0.31 -1.37 3.77
CA MET A 67 0.95 -0.08 3.99
C MET A 67 0.89 0.69 2.67
N ASN A 68 0.30 1.88 2.67
CA ASN A 68 0.46 2.82 1.57
C ASN A 68 1.87 3.42 1.62
N THR A 69 2.68 3.13 0.59
CA THR A 69 4.06 3.62 0.49
C THR A 69 4.18 5.04 -0.04
N ALA A 70 3.10 5.60 -0.62
CA ALA A 70 3.10 6.97 -1.13
C ALA A 70 2.95 8.00 -0.01
N ASP A 71 2.37 7.62 1.14
CA ASP A 71 2.17 8.52 2.27
C ASP A 71 3.47 8.70 3.05
N ARG A 72 4.12 9.85 2.82
CA ARG A 72 5.38 10.26 3.46
C ARG A 72 5.17 11.00 4.79
N SER A 73 3.93 11.32 5.14
CA SER A 73 3.60 12.10 6.35
C SER A 73 3.46 11.24 7.61
N LEU A 74 3.37 9.93 7.44
CA LEU A 74 3.01 8.98 8.48
C LEU A 74 4.22 8.37 9.19
N ALA A 75 3.96 7.83 10.38
CA ALA A 75 4.98 7.29 11.27
C ALA A 75 5.88 6.29 10.54
N VAL A 76 7.19 6.54 10.56
CA VAL A 76 8.19 5.60 10.06
C VAL A 76 8.02 4.30 10.82
N VAL A 77 7.71 3.22 10.10
CA VAL A 77 7.71 1.87 10.68
C VAL A 77 9.12 1.58 11.18
N ASP A 78 9.26 1.53 12.50
CA ASP A 78 10.54 1.33 13.21
C ASP A 78 11.27 0.10 12.65
N PHE A 79 12.60 0.20 12.56
CA PHE A 79 13.49 -0.92 12.23
C PHE A 79 13.22 -2.16 13.07
N ALA A 80 12.80 -2.02 14.32
CA ALA A 80 12.40 -3.14 15.16
C ALA A 80 11.19 -3.89 14.58
N LEU A 81 10.19 -3.18 14.05
CA LEU A 81 9.00 -3.76 13.42
C LEU A 81 9.37 -4.38 12.08
N ARG A 82 10.19 -3.69 11.29
CA ARG A 82 10.63 -4.18 9.97
C ARG A 82 11.25 -5.57 10.04
N ARG A 83 12.02 -5.89 11.08
CA ARG A 83 12.67 -7.20 11.26
C ARG A 83 11.72 -8.36 11.62
N ARG A 84 10.46 -8.08 11.98
CA ARG A 84 9.48 -9.08 12.44
C ARG A 84 8.37 -9.36 11.43
N PHE A 85 8.31 -8.56 10.36
CA PHE A 85 7.41 -8.78 9.24
C PHE A 85 8.21 -9.17 7.99
N ALA A 86 7.64 -10.06 7.18
CA ALA A 86 8.06 -10.22 5.81
C ALA A 86 7.48 -9.06 4.99
N TRP A 87 8.33 -8.38 4.21
CA TRP A 87 7.92 -7.26 3.38
C TRP A 87 7.70 -7.74 1.96
N TYR A 88 6.49 -7.54 1.44
CA TYR A 88 6.13 -7.87 0.07
C TYR A 88 5.62 -6.62 -0.64
N THR A 89 6.42 -6.10 -1.57
CA THR A 89 6.05 -4.90 -2.34
C THR A 89 5.11 -5.29 -3.48
N LEU A 90 3.88 -4.79 -3.43
CA LEU A 90 2.92 -4.88 -4.52
C LEU A 90 3.12 -3.69 -5.48
N LYS A 91 3.60 -3.98 -6.69
CA LYS A 91 3.70 -2.97 -7.75
C LYS A 91 2.39 -2.88 -8.55
N PRO A 92 2.04 -1.70 -9.07
CA PRO A 92 0.96 -1.59 -10.05
C PRO A 92 1.19 -2.55 -11.22
N HIS A 93 0.15 -3.26 -11.62
CA HIS A 93 0.23 -4.25 -12.71
C HIS A 93 -1.06 -4.28 -13.53
N VAL A 94 -0.94 -4.77 -14.76
CA VAL A 94 -2.11 -5.00 -15.62
C VAL A 94 -2.98 -6.08 -15.00
N ILE A 95 -4.28 -5.81 -14.92
CA ILE A 95 -5.29 -6.76 -14.44
C ILE A 95 -6.27 -7.14 -15.54
N GLU A 96 -6.88 -8.30 -15.37
CA GLU A 96 -8.04 -8.72 -16.15
C GLU A 96 -9.28 -8.59 -15.26
N LEU A 97 -10.33 -7.96 -15.80
CA LEU A 97 -11.59 -7.76 -15.09
C LEU A 97 -12.66 -8.67 -15.67
N THR A 98 -13.51 -9.17 -14.78
CA THR A 98 -14.76 -9.85 -15.13
C THR A 98 -15.91 -8.95 -14.68
N GLY A 99 -16.82 -8.59 -15.59
CA GLY A 99 -17.94 -7.69 -15.30
C GLY A 99 -18.13 -6.59 -16.33
N THR A 100 -18.87 -5.54 -15.95
CA THR A 100 -19.18 -4.37 -16.80
C THR A 100 -18.01 -3.40 -16.90
N ASN A 101 -17.18 -3.32 -15.87
CA ASN A 101 -16.02 -2.44 -15.83
C ASN A 101 -14.89 -2.98 -16.70
N LYS A 102 -14.18 -2.04 -17.33
CA LYS A 102 -13.03 -2.30 -18.21
C LYS A 102 -11.77 -1.73 -17.59
N PHE A 103 -10.67 -2.42 -17.80
CA PHE A 103 -9.34 -1.92 -17.46
C PHE A 103 -8.77 -1.17 -18.67
N PHE A 104 -8.55 0.13 -18.52
CA PHE A 104 -7.96 1.00 -19.53
C PHE A 104 -6.45 0.79 -19.61
N LYS A 105 -6.08 -0.33 -20.21
CA LYS A 105 -4.70 -0.83 -20.27
C LYS A 105 -3.75 0.15 -20.96
N GLU A 106 -4.19 0.86 -21.99
CA GLU A 106 -3.35 1.80 -22.73
C GLU A 106 -2.96 2.99 -21.85
N ASP A 107 -3.92 3.59 -21.15
CA ASP A 107 -3.70 4.68 -20.19
C ASP A 107 -2.78 4.23 -19.04
N PHE A 108 -3.03 3.05 -18.47
CA PHE A 108 -2.16 2.47 -17.44
C PHE A 108 -0.71 2.27 -17.94
N LEU A 109 -0.54 1.72 -19.14
CA LEU A 109 0.78 1.48 -19.72
C LEU A 109 1.52 2.78 -20.06
N ALA A 110 0.79 3.84 -20.44
CA ALA A 110 1.37 5.16 -20.62
C ALA A 110 1.96 5.69 -19.31
N PHE A 111 1.18 5.69 -18.22
CA PHE A 111 1.69 6.04 -16.88
C PHE A 111 2.87 5.16 -16.47
N ASN A 112 2.74 3.85 -16.62
CA ASN A 112 3.80 2.91 -16.27
C ASN A 112 5.09 3.19 -17.04
N LYS A 113 5.01 3.55 -18.33
CA LYS A 113 6.17 3.96 -19.11
C LYS A 113 6.78 5.23 -18.52
N ILE A 114 5.99 6.29 -18.33
CA ILE A 114 6.49 7.58 -17.82
C ILE A 114 7.20 7.38 -16.47
N PHE A 115 6.59 6.65 -15.53
CA PHE A 115 7.23 6.35 -14.23
C PHE A 115 8.53 5.56 -14.39
N ASN A 116 8.56 4.47 -15.17
CA ASN A 116 9.77 3.65 -15.30
C ASN A 116 10.95 4.39 -15.96
N TRP A 117 10.69 5.35 -16.85
CA TRP A 117 11.75 6.08 -17.56
C TRP A 117 12.21 7.35 -16.84
N HIS A 118 11.35 7.98 -16.04
CA HIS A 118 11.61 9.32 -15.50
C HIS A 118 11.63 9.41 -13.96
N ALA A 119 10.99 8.47 -13.26
CA ALA A 119 10.91 8.50 -11.80
C ALA A 119 12.19 7.92 -11.16
N SER A 120 12.62 8.50 -10.03
CA SER A 120 13.62 7.89 -9.15
C SER A 120 13.08 6.61 -8.49
N THR A 121 13.98 5.82 -7.89
CA THR A 121 13.61 4.62 -7.13
C THR A 121 12.56 4.91 -6.05
N GLU A 122 12.69 6.05 -5.36
CA GLU A 122 11.76 6.49 -4.32
C GLU A 122 10.43 6.95 -4.91
N GLU A 123 10.47 7.60 -6.07
CA GLU A 123 9.28 8.11 -6.77
C GLU A 123 8.45 7.02 -7.44
N LEU A 124 9.02 5.86 -7.75
CA LEU A 124 8.26 4.70 -8.24
C LEU A 124 7.15 4.26 -7.27
N SER A 125 7.30 4.54 -5.98
CA SER A 125 6.28 4.27 -4.97
C SER A 125 5.03 5.17 -5.08
N LEU A 126 5.12 6.26 -5.85
CA LEU A 126 4.03 7.21 -6.09
C LEU A 126 3.16 6.82 -7.30
N GLN A 127 3.55 5.77 -8.04
CA GLN A 127 2.85 5.36 -9.25
C GLN A 127 1.38 5.01 -8.94
N PRO A 128 0.40 5.65 -9.62
CA PRO A 128 -1.00 5.31 -9.46
C PRO A 128 -1.25 3.81 -9.74
N GLY A 129 -1.96 3.17 -8.82
CA GLY A 129 -2.32 1.75 -8.94
C GLY A 129 -3.33 1.47 -10.06
N GLN A 130 -3.51 0.20 -10.40
CA GLN A 130 -4.45 -0.25 -11.43
C GLN A 130 -5.90 0.22 -11.20
N ALA A 131 -6.30 0.50 -9.96
CA ALA A 131 -7.65 0.93 -9.61
C ALA A 131 -8.05 2.26 -10.26
N TYR A 132 -7.10 3.18 -10.49
CA TYR A 132 -7.36 4.45 -11.18
C TYR A 132 -7.76 4.27 -12.65
N PHE A 133 -7.44 3.12 -13.25
CA PHE A 133 -7.65 2.81 -14.66
C PHE A 133 -8.80 1.83 -14.89
N ILE A 134 -9.71 1.73 -13.93
CA ILE A 134 -10.92 0.91 -14.02
C ILE A 134 -12.12 1.84 -14.22
N ALA A 135 -12.82 1.69 -15.33
CA ALA A 135 -14.02 2.47 -15.67
C ALA A 135 -14.97 1.67 -16.56
N GLU A 136 -16.25 2.01 -16.60
CA GLU A 136 -17.26 1.37 -17.45
C GLU A 136 -17.05 1.68 -18.94
N ASN A 137 -16.67 2.93 -19.25
CA ASN A 137 -16.53 3.45 -20.60
C ASN A 137 -15.46 4.56 -20.67
N ARG A 138 -15.16 5.02 -21.89
CA ARG A 138 -14.09 6.01 -22.13
C ARG A 138 -14.42 7.35 -21.48
N ASP A 139 -15.68 7.78 -21.48
CA ASP A 139 -16.09 9.05 -20.88
C ASP A 139 -15.85 9.05 -19.36
N GLU A 140 -16.18 7.96 -18.66
CA GLU A 140 -15.85 7.83 -17.23
C GLU A 140 -14.33 7.80 -17.00
N MET A 141 -13.57 7.13 -17.87
CA MET A 141 -12.10 7.13 -17.78
C MET A 141 -11.53 8.54 -17.96
N ASP A 142 -12.00 9.32 -18.93
CA ASP A 142 -11.54 10.68 -19.16
C ASP A 142 -11.88 11.60 -17.96
N LEU A 143 -13.03 11.40 -17.32
CA LEU A 143 -13.37 12.08 -16.06
C LEU A 143 -12.40 11.69 -14.93
N ARG A 144 -12.04 10.42 -14.80
CA ARG A 144 -11.03 9.97 -13.81
C ARG A 144 -9.66 10.55 -14.11
N ILE A 145 -9.23 10.59 -15.38
CA ILE A 145 -7.96 11.21 -15.77
C ILE A 145 -7.98 12.68 -15.35
N LYS A 146 -9.07 13.40 -15.65
CA LYS A 146 -9.20 14.84 -15.38
C LYS A 146 -9.31 15.20 -13.90
N TYR A 147 -10.06 14.43 -13.12
CA TYR A 147 -10.40 14.79 -11.74
C TYR A 147 -9.66 13.99 -10.66
N GLU A 148 -9.00 12.89 -11.02
CA GLU A 148 -8.20 12.08 -10.07
C GLU A 148 -6.72 12.09 -10.44
N LEU A 149 -6.36 11.65 -11.66
CA LEU A 149 -4.95 11.49 -12.05
C LEU A 149 -4.24 12.82 -12.30
N LEU A 150 -4.87 13.76 -13.02
CA LEU A 150 -4.27 15.06 -13.32
C LEU A 150 -3.98 15.87 -12.04
N PRO A 151 -4.93 16.03 -11.08
CA PRO A 151 -4.65 16.69 -9.81
C PRO A 151 -3.55 16.00 -9.01
N LEU A 152 -3.54 14.66 -8.97
CA LEU A 152 -2.51 13.89 -8.28
C LEU A 152 -1.10 14.16 -8.84
N ILE A 153 -0.94 14.14 -10.16
CA ILE A 153 0.35 14.44 -10.80
C ILE A 153 0.75 15.90 -10.59
N ARG A 154 -0.21 16.84 -10.62
CA ARG A 154 0.05 18.25 -10.30
C ARG A 154 0.59 18.42 -8.89
N GLU A 155 0.00 17.73 -7.91
CA GLU A 155 0.45 17.75 -6.52
C GLU A 155 1.88 17.24 -6.39
N TYR A 156 2.19 16.09 -6.98
CA TYR A 156 3.56 15.55 -6.98
C TYR A 156 4.58 16.54 -7.57
N LEU A 157 4.26 17.17 -8.70
CA LEU A 157 5.13 18.15 -9.34
C LEU A 157 5.28 19.44 -8.52
N ALA A 158 4.23 19.86 -7.81
CA ALA A 158 4.27 21.01 -6.90
C ALA A 158 5.16 20.76 -5.68
N GLU A 159 5.22 19.50 -5.20
CA GLU A 159 6.14 19.07 -4.16
C GLU A 159 7.59 18.84 -4.64
N GLY A 160 7.85 19.06 -5.94
CA GLY A 160 9.17 18.86 -6.54
C GLY A 160 9.49 17.39 -6.88
N LEU A 161 8.51 16.51 -6.84
CA LEU A 161 8.62 15.10 -7.25
C LEU A 161 8.31 14.97 -8.75
N LEU A 162 8.81 13.91 -9.39
CA LEU A 162 8.57 13.60 -10.80
C LEU A 162 8.95 14.74 -11.76
N THR A 163 9.87 15.61 -11.36
CA THR A 163 10.28 16.78 -12.16
C THR A 163 10.81 16.40 -13.55
N ASN A 164 11.50 15.27 -13.66
CA ASN A 164 11.99 14.71 -14.93
C ASN A 164 10.88 14.15 -15.83
N ALA A 165 9.68 13.89 -15.29
CA ALA A 165 8.53 13.36 -16.01
C ALA A 165 7.56 14.46 -16.47
N ARG A 166 7.85 15.73 -16.14
CA ARG A 166 6.94 16.87 -16.35
C ARG A 166 6.44 16.99 -17.79
N GLU A 167 7.35 16.95 -18.75
CA GLU A 167 7.02 17.13 -20.17
C GLU A 167 6.18 15.96 -20.71
N GLU A 168 6.51 14.73 -20.31
CA GLU A 168 5.78 13.54 -20.72
C GLU A 168 4.36 13.50 -20.14
N PHE A 169 4.18 13.90 -18.88
CA PHE A 169 2.83 14.03 -18.32
C PHE A 169 2.05 15.17 -18.96
N ALA A 170 2.68 16.33 -19.22
CA ALA A 170 2.02 17.43 -19.91
C ALA A 170 1.51 17.00 -21.28
N LYS A 171 2.34 16.26 -22.03
CA LYS A 171 1.96 15.67 -23.31
C LYS A 171 0.82 14.66 -23.16
N TYR A 172 0.92 13.73 -22.21
CA TYR A 172 -0.12 12.72 -21.98
C TYR A 172 -1.49 13.36 -21.70
N PHE A 173 -1.57 14.36 -20.81
CA PHE A 173 -2.86 15.00 -20.48
C PHE A 173 -3.40 15.85 -21.64
N SER A 174 -2.53 16.51 -22.39
CA SER A 174 -2.92 17.23 -23.61
C SER A 174 -3.50 16.27 -24.67
N ASP A 175 -2.84 15.13 -24.90
CA ASP A 175 -3.25 14.16 -25.92
C ASP A 175 -4.51 13.37 -25.51
N SER A 176 -4.66 13.06 -24.21
CA SER A 176 -5.75 12.22 -23.71
C SER A 176 -7.05 12.97 -23.43
N ILE A 177 -6.97 14.16 -22.85
CA ILE A 177 -8.15 14.91 -22.37
C ILE A 177 -8.14 16.40 -22.77
N SER A 178 -7.19 16.83 -23.62
CA SER A 178 -7.06 18.24 -24.04
C SER A 178 -6.90 19.23 -22.89
N GLU A 179 -6.37 18.77 -21.75
CA GLU A 179 -6.11 19.60 -20.57
C GLU A 179 -4.62 19.94 -20.46
N VAL A 180 -4.33 21.16 -20.00
CA VAL A 180 -2.95 21.60 -19.77
C VAL A 180 -2.55 21.21 -18.35
N LEU A 181 -1.36 20.63 -18.18
CA LEU A 181 -0.87 20.22 -16.85
C LEU A 181 -0.65 21.41 -15.91
N PHE A 182 -0.40 22.60 -16.45
CA PHE A 182 -0.21 23.84 -15.69
C PHE A 182 -1.13 24.93 -16.24
N GLU A 183 -1.70 25.72 -15.34
CA GLU A 183 -2.27 27.03 -15.65
C GLU A 183 -1.19 28.12 -15.56
#